data_AF-A0AAD7N4H3-F1
#
_entry.id   AF-A0AAD7N4H3-F1
#
_cell.length_a   1.000
_cell.length_b   1.000
_cell.length_c   1.000
_cell.angle_alpha   90.00
_cell.angle_beta   90.00
_cell.angle_gamma   90.00
#
_symmetry.space_group_name_H-M   'P 1'
#
loop_
_entity.id
_entity.type
_entity.pdbx_description
1 polymer ?
#
loop_
_entity_poly.entity_id
_entity_poly.type
_entity_poly.pdbx_seq_one_letter_code
_entity_poly.pdbx_strand_id
1 'polypeptide(L)'
;RIEELSLAIARQREVLKDLENQKSVVQGDLNAILDPMARLPAEISSDIMLCCLPTGTIPYPDPQAAPMIFLNICRSWSNIALSTPALW
;
A
#
# COMPACT_ATOMS: atom_id res chain seq x y z
N ARG A 1 -44.44 0.30 -13.10
CA ARG A 1 -43.72 -0.92 -12.62
C ARG A 1 -42.25 -0.96 -13.03
N ILE A 2 -41.90 -0.87 -14.31
CA ILE A 2 -40.47 -0.83 -14.73
C ILE A 2 -39.79 0.44 -14.19
N GLU A 3 -40.42 1.61 -14.34
CA GLU A 3 -39.88 2.87 -13.81
C GLU A 3 -39.69 2.86 -12.28
N GLU A 4 -40.65 2.29 -11.54
CA GLU A 4 -40.55 2.13 -10.09
C GLU A 4 -39.34 1.27 -9.69
N LEU A 5 -39.10 0.17 -10.42
CA LEU A 5 -37.94 -0.69 -10.20
C LEU A 5 -36.64 0.02 -10.58
N SER A 6 -36.60 0.77 -11.69
CA SER A 6 -35.45 1.58 -12.08
C SER A 6 -35.08 2.62 -11.02
N LEU A 7 -36.09 3.30 -10.45
CA LEU A 7 -35.92 4.30 -9.41
C LEU A 7 -35.44 3.65 -8.10
N ALA A 8 -35.98 2.48 -7.75
CA ALA A 8 -35.51 1.71 -6.59
C ALA A 8 -34.04 1.27 -6.75
N ILE A 9 -33.66 0.75 -7.93
CA ILE A 9 -32.28 0.37 -8.26
C ILE A 9 -31.35 1.58 -8.17
N ALA A 10 -31.74 2.73 -8.73
CA ALA A 10 -30.94 3.94 -8.67
C ALA A 10 -30.68 4.38 -7.22
N ARG A 11 -31.73 4.36 -6.38
CA ARG A 11 -31.62 4.69 -4.96
C ARG A 11 -30.68 3.73 -4.23
N GLN A 12 -30.81 2.43 -4.47
CA GLN A 12 -29.96 1.41 -3.84
C GLN A 12 -28.50 1.55 -4.26
N ARG A 13 -28.22 1.88 -5.53
CA ARG A 13 -26.87 2.14 -6.01
C ARG A 13 -26.23 3.34 -5.34
N GLU A 14 -27.00 4.40 -5.09
CA GLU A 14 -26.47 5.57 -4.39
C GLU A 14 -26.09 5.22 -2.94
N VAL A 15 -26.92 4.44 -2.24
CA VAL A 15 -26.61 3.95 -0.89
C VAL A 15 -25.36 3.05 -0.90
N LEU A 16 -25.25 2.13 -1.86
CA LEU A 16 -24.07 1.28 -1.99
C LEU A 16 -22.80 2.11 -2.20
N LYS A 17 -22.86 3.08 -3.11
CA LYS A 17 -21.74 3.98 -3.40
C LYS A 17 -21.31 4.76 -2.15
N ASP A 18 -22.26 5.26 -1.37
CA ASP A 18 -21.95 5.96 -0.13
C ASP A 18 -21.26 5.05 0.89
N LEU A 19 -21.78 3.83 1.10
CA LEU A 19 -21.16 2.84 1.99
C LEU A 19 -19.76 2.40 1.51
N GLU A 20 -19.56 2.26 0.20
CA GLU A 20 -18.24 1.96 -0.37
C GLU A 20 -17.24 3.09 -0.12
N ASN A 21 -17.68 4.34 -0.24
CA ASN A 21 -16.86 5.50 0.07
C ASN A 21 -16.49 5.53 1.57
N GLN A 22 -17.46 5.33 2.46
CA GLN A 22 -17.22 5.28 3.90
C GLN A 22 -16.24 4.15 4.26
N LYS A 23 -16.43 2.96 3.68
CA LYS A 23 -15.51 1.83 3.84
C LYS A 23 -14.11 2.18 3.36
N SER A 24 -13.98 2.84 2.19
CA SER A 24 -12.69 3.23 1.63
C SER A 24 -11.92 4.17 2.55
N VAL A 25 -12.60 5.15 3.16
CA VAL A 25 -12.00 6.08 4.13
C VAL A 25 -11.48 5.32 5.35
N VAL A 26 -12.32 4.52 6.00
CA VAL A 26 -11.92 3.74 7.20
C VAL A 26 -10.80 2.77 6.89
N GLN A 27 -10.82 2.14 5.71
CA GLN A 27 -9.74 1.25 5.28
C GLN A 27 -8.42 2.01 5.07
N GLY A 28 -8.46 3.23 4.54
CA GLY A 28 -7.30 4.11 4.39
C GLY A 28 -6.69 4.45 5.75
N ASP A 29 -7.51 4.84 6.72
CA ASP A 29 -7.08 5.16 8.08
C ASP A 29 -6.47 3.94 8.78
N LEU A 30 -7.13 2.78 8.65
CA LEU A 30 -6.63 1.53 9.23
C LEU A 30 -5.29 1.13 8.61
N ASN A 31 -5.13 1.25 7.30
CA ASN A 31 -3.87 0.96 6.63
C ASN A 31 -2.76 1.92 7.10
N ALA A 32 -3.06 3.20 7.34
CA ALA A 32 -2.09 4.15 7.87
C ALA A 32 -1.67 3.85 9.33
N ILE A 33 -2.59 3.33 10.14
CA ILE A 33 -2.29 2.90 11.52
C ILE A 33 -1.47 1.61 11.53
N LEU A 34 -1.83 0.66 10.67
CA LEU A 34 -1.25 -0.68 10.62
C LEU A 34 0.07 -0.76 9.85
N ASP A 35 0.36 0.16 8.92
CA ASP A 35 1.64 0.24 8.22
C ASP A 35 2.68 0.96 9.11
N PRO A 36 3.56 0.22 9.82
CA PRO A 36 4.48 0.84 10.76
C PRO A 36 5.51 1.70 10.02
N MET A 37 5.84 1.35 8.78
CA MET A 37 6.82 2.07 7.96
C MET A 37 6.26 3.38 7.40
N ALA A 38 4.92 3.49 7.23
CA ALA A 38 4.28 4.77 6.91
C ALA A 38 4.34 5.79 8.06
N ARG A 39 4.59 5.31 9.30
CA ARG A 39 4.68 6.16 10.51
C ARG A 39 6.12 6.50 10.89
N LEU A 40 7.09 5.81 10.31
CA LEU A 40 8.52 6.05 10.56
C LEU A 40 9.03 7.16 9.64
N PRO A 41 10.01 7.96 10.09
CA PRO A 41 10.78 8.82 9.20
C PRO A 41 11.42 7.99 8.08
N ALA A 42 11.56 8.61 6.90
CA ALA A 42 12.09 7.93 5.72
C ALA A 42 13.50 7.37 5.98
N GLU A 43 14.30 8.06 6.79
CA GLU A 43 15.65 7.68 7.19
C GLU A 43 15.63 6.36 7.99
N ILE A 44 14.77 6.26 9.00
CA ILE A 44 14.65 5.04 9.83
C ILE A 44 14.16 3.87 8.99
N SER A 45 13.18 4.13 8.11
CA SER A 45 12.69 3.13 7.17
C SER A 45 13.80 2.64 6.22
N SER A 46 14.64 3.55 5.72
CA SER A 46 15.78 3.19 4.86
C SER A 46 16.83 2.36 5.58
N ASP A 47 17.14 2.67 6.84
CA ASP A 47 18.06 1.90 7.68
C ASP A 47 17.54 0.48 7.92
N ILE A 48 16.25 0.34 8.22
CA ILE A 48 15.60 -0.97 8.37
C ILE A 48 15.70 -1.78 7.06
N MET A 49 15.41 -1.16 5.92
CA MET A 49 15.51 -1.82 4.61
C MET A 49 16.94 -2.29 4.31
N LEU A 50 17.96 -1.51 4.68
CA LEU A 50 19.36 -1.89 4.55
C LEU A 50 19.72 -3.10 5.42
N CYS A 51 19.19 -3.18 6.65
CA CYS A 51 19.36 -4.34 7.52
C CYS A 51 18.73 -5.62 6.98
N CYS A 52 17.77 -5.51 6.04
CA CYS A 52 17.10 -6.65 5.43
C CYS A 52 17.81 -7.17 4.16
N LEU A 53 18.91 -6.55 3.73
CA LEU A 53 19.65 -7.02 2.56
C LEU A 53 20.24 -8.42 2.79
N PRO A 54 20.23 -9.29 1.78
CA PRO A 54 20.78 -10.64 1.91
C PRO A 54 22.29 -10.59 2.16
N THR A 55 22.75 -11.29 3.21
CA THR A 55 24.17 -11.43 3.52
C THR A 55 24.76 -12.65 2.82
N GLY A 56 25.86 -12.47 2.07
CA GLY A 56 26.69 -13.58 1.60
C GLY A 56 26.31 -14.22 0.26
N THR A 57 25.32 -13.67 -0.46
CA THR A 57 24.99 -14.09 -1.83
C THR A 57 25.20 -12.94 -2.82
N ILE A 58 25.62 -13.26 -4.04
CA ILE A 58 25.62 -12.29 -5.15
C ILE A 58 24.17 -11.80 -5.33
N PRO A 59 23.91 -10.48 -5.39
CA PRO A 59 22.57 -9.97 -5.55
C PRO A 59 21.98 -10.47 -6.87
N TYR A 60 20.93 -11.29 -6.78
CA TYR A 60 20.08 -11.63 -7.91
C TYR A 60 18.77 -10.84 -7.77
N PRO A 61 18.26 -10.21 -8.84
CA PRO A 61 17.01 -9.47 -8.77
C PRO A 61 15.83 -10.45 -8.67
N ASP A 62 15.52 -10.88 -7.45
CA ASP A 62 14.33 -11.67 -7.13
C ASP A 62 13.23 -10.73 -6.63
N PRO A 63 12.06 -10.64 -7.31
CA PRO A 63 10.93 -9.82 -6.87
C PRO A 63 10.43 -10.10 -5.45
N GLN A 64 10.76 -11.27 -4.88
CA GLN A 64 10.39 -11.70 -3.53
C GLN A 64 11.53 -11.56 -2.51
N ALA A 65 12.70 -11.04 -2.91
CA ALA A 65 13.83 -10.78 -2.01
C ALA A 65 14.13 -9.28 -1.92
N ALA A 66 14.79 -8.88 -0.83
CA ALA A 66 15.35 -7.53 -0.71
C ALA A 66 16.49 -7.33 -1.72
N PRO A 67 16.60 -6.15 -2.34
CA PRO A 67 15.79 -4.95 -2.15
C PRO A 67 14.47 -4.92 -2.96
N MET A 68 14.31 -5.81 -3.95
CA MET A 68 13.22 -5.73 -4.95
C MET A 68 11.82 -5.81 -4.34
N ILE A 69 11.64 -6.61 -3.29
CA ILE A 69 10.34 -6.77 -2.61
C ILE A 69 9.81 -5.43 -2.08
N PHE A 70 10.67 -4.48 -1.70
CA PHE A 70 10.25 -3.17 -1.21
C PHE A 70 9.53 -2.34 -2.26
N LEU A 71 9.81 -2.58 -3.54
CA LEU A 71 9.12 -1.92 -4.65
C LEU A 71 7.68 -2.42 -4.86
N ASN A 72 7.35 -3.60 -4.33
CA ASN A 72 6.09 -4.30 -4.62
C ASN A 72 5.08 -4.27 -3.46
N ILE A 73 5.45 -3.78 -2.28
CA ILE A 73 4.59 -3.78 -1.09
C ILE A 73 3.54 -2.66 -1.16
N CYS A 74 4.00 -1.40 -1.22
CA CYS A 74 3.12 -0.24 -1.37
C CYS A 74 3.89 0.96 -1.95
N ARG A 75 3.17 2.03 -2.33
CA ARG A 75 3.77 3.24 -2.90
C ARG A 75 4.75 3.93 -1.95
N SER A 76 4.45 3.94 -0.64
CA SER A 76 5.34 4.57 0.35
C SER A 76 6.69 3.86 0.41
N TRP A 77 6.69 2.52 0.50
CA TRP A 77 7.91 1.73 0.53
C TRP A 77 8.70 1.84 -0.77
N SER A 78 8.02 1.79 -1.92
CA SER A 78 8.66 1.98 -3.23
C SER A 78 9.37 3.34 -3.32
N ASN A 79 8.72 4.41 -2.88
CA ASN A 79 9.32 5.75 -2.87
C ASN A 79 10.57 5.82 -1.97
N ILE A 80 10.52 5.22 -0.78
CA ILE A 80 11.66 5.20 0.16
C ILE A 80 12.81 4.39 -0.45
N ALA A 81 12.54 3.19 -0.97
CA ALA A 81 13.55 2.32 -1.55
C ALA A 81 14.23 2.95 -2.78
N LEU A 82 13.45 3.56 -3.68
CA LEU A 82 13.99 4.28 -4.85
C LEU A 82 14.79 5.53 -4.46
N SER A 83 14.46 6.15 -3.32
CA SER A 83 15.17 7.31 -2.78
C SER A 83 16.38 6.95 -1.91
N THR A 84 16.67 5.65 -1.73
CA THR A 84 17.79 5.15 -0.91
C THR A 84 18.83 4.49 -1.81
N PRO A 85 19.86 5.22 -2.30
CA PRO A 85 20.86 4.67 -3.21
C PRO A 85 21.62 3.46 -2.66
N ALA A 86 21.80 3.37 -1.34
CA ALA A 86 22.55 2.28 -0.69
C ALA A 86 21.88 0.89 -0.78
N LEU A 87 20.62 0.81 -1.25
CA LEU A 87 19.93 -0.47 -1.46
C LEU A 87 20.31 -1.19 -2.77
N TRP A 88 20.96 -0.50 -3.70
CA TRP A 88 21.28 -0.98 -5.06
C TRP A 88 22.78 -1.23 -5.23
#